data_AF-V5EZ98-F1
#
_entry.id   AF-V5EZ98-F1
#
_cell.length_a   1.000
_cell.length_b   1.000
_cell.length_c   1.000
_cell.angle_alpha   90.00
_cell.angle_beta   90.00
_cell.angle_gamma   90.00
#
_symmetry.space_group_name_H-M   'P 1'
#
loop_
_entity.id
_entity.type
_entity.pdbx_description
1 polymer ?
#
loop_
_entity_poly.entity_id
_entity_poly.type
_entity_poly.pdbx_seq_one_letter_code
_entity_poly.pdbx_strand_id
1 'polypeptide(L)'
;MTVTNEQFLSELTKLFESSTSKHSVYVTSKKAPASAAKDGDVDMTPSSSSSVSDAILFRATNGASSSDKVKISTLVPASQLASFQSAYLPLLRTHLSNGLKKRDKAKERKMDKAKEQSRKKLVQQVDGKDKIVTNTVGSKRGAGRRKRQRALKKGLALRKEKAKEAKRKVSAAKAS
;
A
#
# COMPACT_ATOMS: atom_id res chain seq x y z
N MET A 1 -14.06 12.95 23.01
CA MET A 1 -15.19 12.14 23.51
C MET A 1 -14.84 10.67 23.33
N THR A 2 -14.97 9.87 24.39
CA THR A 2 -14.89 8.41 24.34
C THR A 2 -16.27 7.88 23.99
N VAL A 3 -16.36 7.06 22.94
CA VAL A 3 -17.64 6.55 22.41
C VAL A 3 -17.61 5.03 22.32
N THR A 4 -18.76 4.41 22.06
CA THR A 4 -18.81 2.97 21.76
C THR A 4 -18.32 2.68 20.33
N ASN A 5 -17.97 1.43 20.05
CA ASN A 5 -17.42 1.02 18.75
C ASN A 5 -18.37 1.33 17.58
N GLU A 6 -19.67 1.11 17.76
CA GLU A 6 -20.69 1.39 16.74
C GLU A 6 -20.92 2.90 16.57
N GLN A 7 -21.00 3.64 17.68
CA GLN A 7 -21.15 5.09 17.64
C GLN A 7 -19.97 5.75 16.92
N PHE A 8 -18.75 5.26 17.12
CA PHE A 8 -17.56 5.77 16.42
C PHE A 8 -17.66 5.66 14.92
N LEU A 9 -18.17 4.53 14.41
CA LEU A 9 -18.36 4.37 12.97
C LEU A 9 -19.38 5.37 12.45
N SER A 10 -20.48 5.58 13.18
CA SER A 10 -21.51 6.56 12.82
C SER A 10 -21.00 8.01 12.83
N GLU A 11 -20.21 8.38 13.84
CA GLU A 11 -19.62 9.71 13.96
C GLU A 11 -18.51 9.92 12.92
N LEU A 12 -17.72 8.88 12.63
CA LEU A 12 -16.71 8.91 11.58
C LEU A 12 -17.34 9.15 10.20
N THR A 13 -18.50 8.54 9.90
CA THR A 13 -19.26 8.83 8.68
C THR A 13 -19.64 10.31 8.61
N LYS A 14 -20.23 10.86 9.68
CA LYS A 14 -20.60 12.29 9.78
C LYS A 14 -19.39 13.22 9.61
N LEU A 15 -18.23 12.82 10.14
CA LEU A 15 -16.97 13.55 9.97
C LEU A 15 -16.54 13.58 8.49
N PHE A 16 -16.59 12.44 7.80
CA PHE A 16 -16.24 12.40 6.38
C PHE A 16 -17.19 13.27 5.54
N GLU A 17 -18.49 13.18 5.78
CA GLU A 17 -19.49 13.97 5.06
C GLU A 17 -19.28 15.47 5.25
N SER A 18 -19.12 15.92 6.51
CA SER A 18 -18.89 17.34 6.83
C SER A 18 -17.55 17.88 6.30
N SER A 19 -16.52 17.04 6.22
CA SER A 19 -15.18 17.42 5.74
C SER A 19 -14.98 17.38 4.23
N THR A 20 -16.02 17.05 3.45
CA THR A 20 -15.88 16.85 1.99
C THR A 20 -15.39 18.11 1.26
N SER A 21 -15.82 19.29 1.73
CA SER A 21 -15.49 20.57 1.10
C SER A 21 -14.32 21.31 1.76
N LYS A 22 -14.14 21.15 3.08
CA LYS A 22 -13.15 21.86 3.89
C LYS A 22 -12.56 20.93 4.94
N HIS A 23 -11.26 21.10 5.21
CA HIS A 23 -10.47 20.38 6.22
C HIS A 23 -10.12 18.94 5.85
N SER A 24 -9.28 18.32 6.70
CA SER A 24 -8.80 16.96 6.53
C SER A 24 -9.14 16.16 7.77
N VAL A 25 -9.65 14.95 7.56
CA VAL A 25 -9.93 14.01 8.66
C VAL A 25 -8.66 13.24 8.99
N TYR A 26 -8.23 13.35 10.24
CA TYR A 26 -7.09 12.58 10.76
C TYR A 26 -7.63 11.40 11.54
N VAL A 27 -7.23 10.20 11.13
CA VAL A 27 -7.53 8.95 11.85
C VAL A 27 -6.23 8.31 12.29
N THR A 28 -6.14 7.97 13.56
CA THR A 28 -4.94 7.34 14.16
C THR A 28 -5.34 6.06 14.88
N SER A 29 -4.55 5.00 14.71
CA SER A 29 -4.63 3.76 15.48
C SER A 29 -3.32 3.57 16.26
N LYS A 30 -3.42 3.33 17.57
CA LYS A 30 -2.26 3.07 18.45
C LYS A 30 -2.60 1.95 19.42
N LYS A 31 -1.62 1.15 19.85
CA LYS A 31 -1.79 0.24 20.99
C LYS A 31 -2.28 1.04 22.20
N ALA A 32 -3.35 0.56 22.84
CA ALA A 32 -3.89 1.21 24.03
C ALA A 32 -2.83 1.18 25.15
N PRO A 33 -2.61 2.30 25.86
CA PRO A 33 -1.74 2.30 27.03
C PRO A 33 -2.36 1.42 28.12
N ALA A 34 -1.53 0.80 28.96
CA ALA A 34 -1.99 -0.05 30.06
C ALA A 34 -2.97 0.67 31.01
N SER A 35 -2.87 2.00 31.09
CA SER A 35 -3.77 2.87 31.86
C SER A 35 -5.16 3.07 31.25
N ALA A 36 -5.37 2.76 29.97
CA ALA A 36 -6.70 2.88 29.34
C ALA A 36 -7.58 1.63 29.56
N ALA A 37 -6.99 0.55 30.09
CA ALA A 37 -7.71 -0.68 30.42
C ALA A 37 -8.22 -0.71 31.88
N LYS A 38 -7.89 0.30 32.69
CA LYS A 38 -8.31 0.40 34.09
C LYS A 38 -8.81 1.81 34.39
N ASP A 39 -10.08 1.92 34.78
CA ASP A 39 -10.73 3.18 35.19
C ASP A 39 -10.31 3.67 36.60
N GLY A 40 -9.14 3.24 37.09
CA GLY A 40 -8.70 3.53 38.45
C GLY A 40 -7.18 3.45 38.57
N ASP A 41 -6.66 4.44 39.30
CA ASP A 41 -5.33 4.59 39.90
C ASP A 41 -4.19 3.70 39.37
N VAL A 42 -3.17 4.37 38.81
CA VAL A 42 -1.99 3.71 38.24
C VAL A 42 -1.06 3.26 39.36
N ASP A 43 -1.20 2.00 39.78
CA ASP A 43 -0.21 1.34 40.63
C ASP A 43 1.10 1.18 39.84
N MET A 44 2.15 1.89 40.28
CA MET A 44 3.52 1.86 39.74
C MET A 44 4.25 0.58 40.19
N THR A 45 3.71 -0.60 39.89
CA THR A 45 4.41 -1.87 40.14
C THR A 45 4.64 -2.60 38.82
N PRO A 46 5.88 -3.04 38.50
CA PRO A 46 6.17 -3.77 37.28
C PRO A 46 5.77 -5.23 37.48
N SER A 47 4.46 -5.51 37.54
CA SER A 47 3.98 -6.88 37.70
C SER A 47 3.89 -7.55 36.33
N SER A 48 4.79 -8.51 36.13
CA SER A 48 5.08 -9.27 34.92
C SER A 48 3.95 -10.23 34.45
N SER A 49 2.69 -10.00 34.79
CA SER A 49 1.64 -11.00 34.51
C SER A 49 0.21 -10.47 34.46
N SER A 50 -0.01 -9.26 33.96
CA SER A 50 -1.39 -8.86 33.61
C SER A 50 -1.63 -9.13 32.14
N SER A 51 -2.60 -9.98 31.85
CA SER A 51 -3.28 -10.15 30.56
C SER A 51 -4.01 -8.86 30.19
N VAL A 52 -3.30 -7.72 30.18
CA VAL A 52 -3.81 -6.41 29.79
C VAL A 52 -4.34 -6.61 28.38
N SER A 53 -5.67 -6.59 28.27
CA SER A 53 -6.40 -6.82 27.04
C SER A 53 -5.70 -6.08 25.91
N ASP A 54 -5.07 -6.83 24.99
CA ASP A 54 -4.40 -6.23 23.85
C ASP A 54 -5.46 -5.47 23.05
N ALA A 55 -5.55 -4.18 23.30
CA ALA A 55 -6.57 -3.32 22.76
C ALA A 55 -5.91 -2.22 21.93
N ILE A 56 -6.64 -1.77 20.92
CA ILE A 56 -6.21 -0.74 20.01
C ILE A 56 -7.09 0.48 20.23
N LEU A 57 -6.45 1.61 20.45
CA LEU A 57 -7.09 2.91 20.57
C LEU A 57 -7.17 3.56 19.19
N PHE A 58 -8.40 3.78 18.73
CA PHE A 58 -8.70 4.55 17.55
C PHE A 58 -9.06 5.98 17.95
N ARG A 59 -8.56 6.96 17.21
CA ARG A 59 -8.94 8.38 17.37
C ARG A 59 -9.21 8.96 15.99
N ALA A 60 -10.22 9.81 15.90
CA ALA A 60 -10.50 10.59 14.71
C ALA A 60 -10.80 12.05 15.05
N THR A 61 -10.41 12.96 14.14
CA THR A 61 -10.66 14.40 14.27
C THR A 61 -10.80 15.07 12.91
N ASN A 62 -11.62 16.13 12.84
CA ASN A 62 -11.85 16.94 11.63
C ASN A 62 -10.71 17.91 11.30
N GLY A 63 -9.62 17.92 12.07
CA GLY A 63 -8.45 18.76 11.78
C GLY A 63 -8.69 20.26 11.94
N ALA A 64 -9.83 20.67 12.52
CA ALA A 64 -10.12 22.06 12.82
C ALA A 64 -9.26 22.58 14.00
N SER A 65 -8.83 23.83 13.91
CA SER A 65 -8.00 24.50 14.92
C SER A 65 -8.79 25.30 15.96
N SER A 66 -10.10 25.54 15.72
CA SER A 66 -10.99 26.42 16.50
C SER A 66 -12.08 25.64 17.28
N SER A 67 -13.15 26.33 17.69
CA SER A 67 -14.28 25.83 18.49
C SER A 67 -14.95 24.57 17.94
N ASP A 68 -14.92 24.36 16.63
CA ASP A 68 -15.67 23.29 15.95
C ASP A 68 -14.87 21.98 15.88
N LYS A 69 -13.85 21.85 16.74
CA LYS A 69 -12.95 20.69 16.75
C LYS A 69 -13.64 19.47 17.34
N VAL A 70 -13.98 18.54 16.47
CA VAL A 70 -14.51 17.23 16.87
C VAL A 70 -13.35 16.28 17.11
N LYS A 71 -13.33 15.62 18.28
CA LYS A 71 -12.39 14.56 18.65
C LYS A 71 -13.15 13.37 19.19
N ILE A 72 -13.11 12.26 18.47
CA ILE A 72 -13.77 11.01 18.84
C ILE A 72 -12.71 9.93 19.05
N SER A 73 -12.94 9.04 20.01
CA SER A 73 -12.01 7.95 20.31
C SER A 73 -12.71 6.71 20.83
N THR A 74 -12.19 5.54 20.46
CA THR A 74 -12.69 4.24 20.91
C THR A 74 -11.56 3.29 21.25
N LEU A 75 -11.82 2.40 22.19
CA LEU A 75 -10.93 1.32 22.57
C LEU A 75 -11.52 0.01 22.07
N VAL A 76 -10.81 -0.64 21.15
CA VAL A 76 -11.24 -1.90 20.53
C VAL A 76 -10.37 -3.02 21.08
N PRO A 77 -10.95 -3.99 21.83
CA PRO A 77 -10.21 -5.16 22.29
C PRO A 77 -9.88 -6.10 21.12
N ALA A 78 -8.80 -6.89 21.25
CA ALA A 78 -8.39 -7.87 20.22
C ALA A 78 -9.53 -8.82 19.81
N SER A 79 -10.41 -9.21 20.74
CA SER A 79 -11.54 -10.10 20.48
C SER A 79 -12.55 -9.55 19.47
N GLN A 80 -12.77 -8.23 19.48
CA GLN A 80 -13.75 -7.56 18.60
C GLN A 80 -13.09 -6.88 17.40
N LEU A 81 -11.76 -6.91 17.30
CA LEU A 81 -11.00 -6.19 16.28
C LEU A 81 -11.37 -6.64 14.86
N ALA A 82 -11.53 -7.95 14.63
CA ALA A 82 -11.90 -8.47 13.31
C ALA A 82 -13.28 -7.96 12.86
N SER A 83 -14.27 -7.95 13.77
CA SER A 83 -15.61 -7.41 13.51
C SER A 83 -15.60 -5.90 13.32
N PHE A 84 -14.78 -5.18 14.08
CA PHE A 84 -14.64 -3.73 13.90
C PHE A 84 -14.01 -3.40 12.54
N GLN A 85 -12.98 -4.13 12.13
CA GLN A 85 -12.32 -3.95 10.83
C GLN A 85 -13.24 -4.25 9.65
N SER A 86 -14.12 -5.25 9.76
CA SER A 86 -15.05 -5.60 8.68
C SER A 86 -16.04 -4.48 8.39
N ALA A 87 -16.44 -3.69 9.38
CA ALA A 87 -17.29 -2.50 9.21
C ALA A 87 -16.50 -1.23 8.87
N TYR A 88 -15.33 -1.04 9.51
CA TYR A 88 -14.48 0.14 9.34
C TYR A 88 -13.83 0.24 7.95
N LEU A 89 -13.32 -0.87 7.39
CA LEU A 89 -12.60 -0.84 6.11
C LEU A 89 -13.50 -0.50 4.91
N PRO A 90 -14.72 -1.06 4.77
CA PRO A 90 -15.65 -0.64 3.72
C PRO A 90 -16.01 0.84 3.83
N LEU A 91 -16.27 1.35 5.04
CA LEU A 91 -16.55 2.77 5.30
C LEU A 91 -15.39 3.64 4.79
N LEU A 92 -14.15 3.31 5.13
CA LEU A 92 -13.01 4.06 4.59
C LEU A 92 -12.95 4.02 3.06
N ARG A 93 -13.19 2.85 2.45
CA ARG A 93 -13.15 2.71 1.00
C ARG A 93 -14.21 3.56 0.30
N THR A 94 -15.44 3.60 0.82
CA THR A 94 -16.54 4.37 0.23
C THR A 94 -16.28 5.87 0.29
N HIS A 95 -15.83 6.39 1.43
CA HIS A 95 -15.57 7.82 1.58
C HIS A 95 -14.30 8.27 0.85
N LEU A 96 -13.22 7.47 0.86
CA LEU A 96 -11.97 7.83 0.18
C LEU A 96 -12.04 7.67 -1.35
N SER A 97 -12.87 6.77 -1.89
CA SER A 97 -12.95 6.56 -3.34
C SER A 97 -13.46 7.77 -4.11
N ASN A 98 -14.24 8.63 -3.46
CA ASN A 98 -14.83 9.81 -4.09
C ASN A 98 -13.84 10.98 -4.17
N GLY A 99 -12.89 11.08 -3.22
CA GLY A 99 -11.91 12.17 -3.16
C GLY A 99 -10.63 11.94 -3.99
N LEU A 100 -10.39 10.71 -4.45
CA LEU A 100 -9.16 10.35 -5.16
C LEU A 100 -9.36 10.32 -6.68
N LYS A 101 -8.35 10.76 -7.44
CA LYS A 101 -8.36 10.63 -8.90
C LYS A 101 -8.42 9.15 -9.28
N LYS A 102 -9.30 8.84 -10.23
CA LYS A 102 -9.40 7.49 -10.79
C LYS A 102 -8.06 7.08 -11.40
N ARG A 103 -7.67 5.83 -11.21
CA ARG A 103 -6.47 5.27 -11.82
C ARG A 103 -6.66 5.16 -13.32
N ASP A 104 -5.80 5.81 -14.09
CA ASP A 104 -5.78 5.75 -15.56
C ASP A 104 -5.26 4.40 -16.08
N LYS A 105 -6.07 3.34 -15.92
CA LYS A 105 -5.75 1.99 -16.40
C LYS A 105 -5.40 1.98 -17.89
N ALA A 106 -5.97 2.88 -18.69
CA ALA A 106 -5.66 3.01 -20.11
C ALA A 106 -4.21 3.49 -20.35
N LYS A 107 -3.74 4.48 -19.58
CA LYS A 107 -2.36 4.99 -19.67
C LYS A 107 -1.35 3.93 -19.21
N GLU A 108 -1.66 3.23 -18.11
CA GLU A 108 -0.85 2.13 -17.59
C GLU A 108 -0.74 0.99 -18.61
N ARG A 109 -1.86 0.53 -19.17
CA ARG A 109 -1.88 -0.50 -20.23
C ARG A 109 -1.11 -0.06 -21.48
N LYS A 110 -1.18 1.22 -21.88
CA LYS A 110 -0.40 1.76 -23.01
C LYS A 110 1.11 1.72 -22.71
N MET A 111 1.51 2.11 -21.50
CA MET A 111 2.91 2.06 -21.07
C MET A 111 3.44 0.63 -21.00
N ASP A 112 2.63 -0.31 -20.51
CA ASP A 112 3.03 -1.72 -20.44
C ASP A 112 3.12 -2.37 -21.82
N LYS A 113 2.15 -2.10 -22.71
CA LYS A 113 2.24 -2.53 -24.12
C LYS A 113 3.48 -1.95 -24.81
N ALA A 114 3.80 -0.68 -24.58
CA ALA A 114 5.00 -0.04 -25.15
C ALA A 114 6.29 -0.66 -24.60
N LYS A 115 6.35 -0.97 -23.29
CA LYS A 115 7.47 -1.68 -22.68
C LYS A 115 7.64 -3.08 -23.27
N GLU A 116 6.55 -3.83 -23.42
CA GLU A 116 6.55 -5.18 -23.98
C GLU A 116 6.98 -5.17 -25.45
N GLN A 117 6.46 -4.25 -26.26
CA GLN A 117 6.92 -4.04 -27.63
C GLN A 117 8.41 -3.67 -27.67
N SER A 118 8.89 -2.80 -26.78
CA SER A 118 10.32 -2.46 -26.70
C SER A 118 11.18 -3.67 -26.34
N ARG A 119 10.66 -4.57 -25.50
CA ARG A 119 11.34 -5.79 -25.06
C ARG A 119 11.39 -6.82 -26.19
N LYS A 120 10.29 -7.00 -26.93
CA LYS A 120 10.22 -7.86 -28.14
C LYS A 120 11.10 -7.34 -29.28
N LYS A 121 11.20 -6.02 -29.47
CA LYS A 121 12.13 -5.43 -30.46
C LYS A 121 13.61 -5.67 -30.11
N LEU A 122 13.92 -5.77 -28.81
CA LEU A 122 15.28 -6.01 -28.32
C LEU A 122 15.67 -7.49 -28.29
N VAL A 123 14.69 -8.38 -28.10
CA VAL A 123 14.91 -9.83 -27.98
C VAL A 123 14.00 -10.53 -28.97
N GLN A 124 14.59 -11.06 -30.04
CA GLN A 124 13.90 -11.87 -31.04
C GLN A 124 14.30 -13.33 -30.85
N GLN A 125 13.32 -14.22 -30.86
CA GLN A 125 13.57 -15.66 -30.87
C GLN A 125 13.95 -16.07 -32.28
N VAL A 126 15.19 -16.54 -32.47
CA VAL A 126 15.69 -17.06 -33.75
C VAL A 126 16.29 -18.43 -33.44
N ASP A 127 15.85 -19.46 -34.14
CA ASP A 127 16.28 -20.86 -33.96
C ASP A 127 16.06 -21.38 -32.52
N GLY A 128 14.92 -21.04 -31.91
CA GLY A 128 14.59 -21.44 -30.53
C GLY A 128 15.40 -20.74 -29.43
N LYS A 129 16.30 -19.81 -29.78
CA LYS A 129 17.14 -19.07 -28.83
C LYS A 129 16.81 -17.58 -28.84
N ASP A 130 16.75 -16.98 -27.66
CA ASP A 130 16.60 -15.53 -27.49
C ASP A 130 17.88 -14.81 -27.97
N LYS A 131 17.82 -14.16 -29.14
CA LYS A 131 18.90 -13.31 -29.67
C LYS A 131 18.61 -11.83 -29.41
N ILE A 132 19.62 -11.08 -28.99
CA ILE A 132 19.49 -9.63 -28.75
C ILE A 132 19.70 -8.89 -30.07
N VAL A 133 18.63 -8.36 -30.66
CA VAL A 133 18.69 -7.63 -31.93
C VAL A 133 19.01 -6.17 -31.66
N THR A 134 20.24 -5.76 -31.97
CA THR A 134 20.69 -4.37 -31.76
C THR A 134 21.04 -3.63 -33.04
N ASN A 135 21.08 -4.33 -34.18
CA ASN A 135 21.43 -3.76 -35.48
C ASN A 135 20.34 -2.79 -35.98
N THR A 136 19.09 -2.99 -35.60
CA THR A 136 17.94 -2.12 -35.94
C THR A 136 17.79 -0.91 -35.02
N VAL A 137 18.50 -0.88 -33.88
CA VAL A 137 18.37 0.17 -32.85
C VAL A 137 19.41 1.29 -33.02
N GLY A 138 20.55 0.98 -33.64
CA GLY A 138 21.60 1.96 -33.91
C GLY A 138 22.79 1.37 -34.64
N SER A 139 23.58 2.23 -35.24
CA SER A 139 24.79 1.89 -36.00
C SER A 139 25.91 1.31 -35.11
N LYS A 140 26.85 0.57 -35.74
CA LYS A 140 28.03 0.02 -35.05
C LYS A 140 29.07 1.08 -34.68
N ARG A 141 29.17 2.16 -35.47
CA ARG A 141 30.12 3.28 -35.32
C ARG A 141 29.41 4.60 -35.60
N GLY A 142 29.94 5.71 -35.08
CA GLY A 142 29.40 7.05 -35.31
C GLY A 142 28.06 7.32 -34.63
N ALA A 143 27.24 8.18 -35.24
CA ALA A 143 25.93 8.57 -34.73
C ALA A 143 25.02 7.32 -34.61
N GLY A 144 24.61 7.00 -33.39
CA GLY A 144 23.82 5.78 -33.09
C GLY A 144 24.54 4.72 -32.27
N ARG A 145 25.88 4.77 -32.16
CA ARG A 145 26.67 3.81 -31.37
C ARG A 145 26.23 3.75 -29.90
N ARG A 146 26.01 4.92 -29.27
CA ARG A 146 25.59 5.00 -27.85
C ARG A 146 24.20 4.38 -27.63
N LYS A 147 23.28 4.54 -28.60
CA LYS A 147 21.96 3.90 -28.58
C LYS A 147 22.09 2.37 -28.66
N ARG A 148 22.95 1.87 -29.56
CA ARG A 148 23.25 0.43 -29.70
C ARG A 148 23.88 -0.17 -28.43
N GLN A 149 24.81 0.53 -27.79
CA GLN A 149 25.42 0.07 -26.53
C GLN A 149 24.41 -0.02 -25.38
N ARG A 150 23.52 0.98 -25.25
CA ARG A 150 22.43 0.95 -24.26
C ARG A 150 21.48 -0.23 -24.51
N ALA A 151 21.13 -0.49 -25.77
CA ALA A 151 20.34 -1.64 -26.17
C ALA A 151 20.99 -2.97 -25.79
N LEU A 152 22.30 -3.13 -26.07
CA LEU A 152 23.06 -4.32 -25.67
C LEU A 152 23.07 -4.51 -24.14
N LYS A 153 23.38 -3.44 -23.37
CA LYS A 153 23.39 -3.50 -21.90
C LYS A 153 22.02 -3.91 -21.34
N LYS A 154 20.94 -3.36 -21.90
CA LYS A 154 19.55 -3.68 -21.52
C LYS A 154 19.19 -5.14 -21.86
N GLY A 155 19.56 -5.62 -23.05
CA GLY A 155 19.35 -7.00 -23.45
C GLY A 155 20.11 -8.01 -22.57
N LEU A 156 21.36 -7.71 -22.24
CA LEU A 156 22.17 -8.54 -21.32
C LEU A 156 21.57 -8.58 -19.92
N ALA A 157 21.06 -7.46 -19.40
CA ALA A 157 20.37 -7.41 -18.12
C ALA A 157 19.10 -8.26 -18.12
N LEU A 158 18.28 -8.18 -19.19
CA LEU A 158 17.08 -9.01 -19.34
C LEU A 158 17.39 -10.50 -19.35
N ARG A 159 18.46 -10.91 -20.04
CA ARG A 159 18.91 -12.31 -20.06
C ARG A 159 19.36 -12.78 -18.68
N LYS A 160 20.09 -11.93 -17.93
CA LYS A 160 20.49 -12.23 -16.54
C LYS A 160 19.28 -12.40 -15.62
N GLU A 161 18.28 -11.52 -15.73
CA GLU A 161 17.05 -11.63 -14.94
C GLU A 161 16.27 -12.91 -15.28
N LYS A 162 16.08 -13.24 -16.57
CA LYS A 162 15.46 -14.52 -16.97
C LYS A 162 16.21 -15.73 -16.40
N ALA A 163 17.54 -15.73 -16.44
CA ALA A 163 18.34 -16.83 -15.90
C ALA A 163 18.21 -16.96 -14.37
N LYS A 164 18.15 -15.84 -13.64
CA LYS A 164 17.88 -15.86 -12.19
C LYS A 164 16.48 -16.40 -11.88
N GLU A 165 15.47 -15.97 -12.64
CA GLU A 165 14.10 -16.43 -12.46
C GLU A 165 13.96 -17.93 -12.72
N ALA A 166 14.61 -18.44 -13.79
CA ALA A 166 14.67 -19.87 -14.06
C ALA A 166 15.33 -20.65 -12.91
N LYS A 167 16.45 -20.15 -12.36
CA LYS A 167 17.09 -20.76 -11.18
C LYS A 167 16.17 -20.78 -9.96
N ARG A 168 15.45 -19.68 -9.69
CA ARG A 168 14.47 -19.61 -8.58
C ARG A 168 13.31 -20.60 -8.75
N LYS A 169 12.81 -20.76 -9.99
CA LYS A 169 11.74 -21.73 -10.29
C LYS A 169 12.21 -23.16 -10.08
N VAL A 170 13.42 -23.50 -10.53
CA VAL A 170 14.01 -24.83 -10.31
C VAL A 170 14.25 -25.09 -8.82
N SER A 171 14.74 -24.10 -8.05
CA SER A 171 14.92 -24.27 -6.61
C SER A 171 13.60 -24.40 -5.85
N ALA A 172 12.56 -23.68 -6.26
CA ALA A 172 11.23 -23.79 -5.66
C ALA A 172 10.58 -25.14 -5.94
N ALA A 173 10.67 -25.64 -7.18
CA ALA A 173 10.15 -26.96 -7.57
C ALA A 173 10.92 -28.14 -6.94
N LYS A 174 12.15 -27.92 -6.47
CA LYS A 174 12.94 -28.91 -5.73
C LYS A 174 12.68 -28.86 -4.21
N ALA A 175 12.05 -27.79 -3.72
CA ALA A 175 11.73 -27.59 -2.31
C ALA A 175 10.26 -27.92 -1.97
N SER A 176 9.42 -28.10 -3.00
CA SER A 176 8.07 -28.69 -2.91
C SER A 176 8.14 -30.20 -3.11
#